data_AF-A0A3D4U5X6-F1
#
_entry.id   AF-A0A3D4U5X6-F1
#
_cell.length_a   1.000
_cell.length_b   1.000
_cell.length_c   1.000
_cell.angle_alpha   90.00
_cell.angle_beta   90.00
_cell.angle_gamma   90.00
#
_symmetry.space_group_name_H-M   'P 1'
#
loop_
_entity.id
_entity.type
_entity.pdbx_description
1 polymer ?
#
loop_
_entity_poly.entity_id
_entity_poly.type
_entity_poly.pdbx_seq_one_letter_code
_entity_poly.pdbx_strand_id
1 'polypeptide(L)'
;PPCAFGDGMHTIAELIEEINADPRRGIDHEKPLTKIKVDRKVADTLQKQHLSFDSLLKTGEKAFLRWHANLSIGGTAIDVTDTVHPSVAAACIRAARLVGLDIAGVDLIAEDISKPNGQNMTLIEINAAPGLRMHLFPAEGQQRDVGKEIVDYLFELPEPGRIPLVAVTGTNGKTTVTRLITAAFTAAGYNAGYCSTDGVFLGGSLLAQGDYAGPGGAAMILRDPATEAAVLEVARGGILNSGLGYDYAKVAVITNISEDHLGSEGIMTLADLAHLKALVAERVLPDGCVVLNADDPLVAGLAKRAPALPAYFSLSRDNVLIRQNLNENHLCGYLDNSHPDNSYLCVQRGYENLLHLNVTLLPATNGGMILHNIQNLLAAAVAAIAAGINPVAVEKAMVAFSNDADHNPGRFNSYSNDHCNVIVDYGHNPAAIAMSLEAADRI
;
A
#
# COMPACT_ATOMS: atom_id res chain seq x y z
N PRO A 1 9.66 -40.60 -17.35
CA PRO A 1 9.02 -40.82 -18.67
C PRO A 1 8.05 -42.01 -18.58
N PRO A 2 6.99 -42.08 -19.41
CA PRO A 2 6.08 -43.22 -19.40
C PRO A 2 6.80 -44.50 -19.87
N CYS A 3 6.62 -45.59 -19.12
CA CYS A 3 7.21 -46.89 -19.41
C CYS A 3 6.23 -48.01 -19.04
N ALA A 4 6.40 -49.17 -19.68
CA ALA A 4 5.75 -50.42 -19.31
C ALA A 4 6.81 -51.40 -18.77
N PHE A 5 6.43 -52.21 -17.80
CA PHE A 5 7.26 -53.29 -17.27
C PHE A 5 6.63 -54.62 -17.66
N GLY A 6 7.43 -55.52 -18.22
CA GLY A 6 6.98 -56.85 -18.59
C GLY A 6 6.63 -57.67 -17.37
N ASP A 7 5.57 -58.46 -17.49
CA ASP A 7 5.19 -59.50 -16.55
C ASP A 7 5.40 -60.91 -17.13
N GLY A 8 5.78 -61.00 -18.40
CA GLY A 8 5.98 -62.25 -19.14
C GLY A 8 4.69 -62.86 -19.71
N MET A 9 3.54 -62.20 -19.54
CA MET A 9 2.22 -62.71 -19.95
C MET A 9 1.50 -61.78 -20.92
N HIS A 10 1.59 -60.46 -20.70
CA HIS A 10 0.86 -59.45 -21.48
C HIS A 10 1.74 -58.74 -22.51
N THR A 11 1.13 -58.41 -23.64
CA THR A 11 1.74 -57.57 -24.68
C THR A 11 1.89 -56.13 -24.19
N ILE A 12 2.76 -55.35 -24.83
CA ILE A 12 2.92 -53.92 -24.50
C ILE A 12 1.58 -53.17 -24.64
N ALA A 13 0.73 -53.52 -25.60
CA ALA A 13 -0.61 -52.93 -25.73
C ALA A 13 -1.47 -53.17 -24.48
N GLU A 14 -1.55 -54.42 -24.02
CA GLU A 14 -2.32 -54.82 -22.84
C GLU A 14 -1.75 -54.17 -21.56
N LEU A 15 -0.42 -54.12 -21.43
CA LEU A 15 0.24 -53.41 -20.32
C LEU A 15 -0.10 -51.92 -20.30
N ILE A 16 -0.22 -51.26 -21.46
CA ILE A 16 -0.67 -49.86 -21.53
C ILE A 16 -2.12 -49.73 -21.07
N GLU A 17 -3.00 -50.67 -21.44
CA GLU A 17 -4.40 -50.69 -20.99
C GLU A 17 -4.48 -50.85 -19.47
N GLU A 18 -3.71 -51.77 -18.88
CA GLU A 18 -3.63 -51.95 -17.43
C GLU A 18 -3.12 -50.69 -16.72
N ILE A 19 -2.05 -50.07 -17.22
CA ILE A 19 -1.54 -48.80 -16.67
C ILE A 19 -2.62 -47.71 -16.74
N ASN A 20 -3.37 -47.66 -17.84
CA ASN A 20 -4.45 -46.71 -18.07
C ASN A 20 -5.75 -47.02 -17.30
N ALA A 21 -5.86 -48.22 -16.72
CA ALA A 21 -6.98 -48.60 -15.86
C ALA A 21 -6.88 -47.99 -14.46
N ASP A 22 -5.73 -47.41 -14.08
CA ASP A 22 -5.60 -46.63 -12.84
C ASP A 22 -6.68 -45.53 -12.78
N PRO A 23 -7.54 -45.51 -11.74
CA PRO A 23 -8.64 -44.56 -11.64
C PRO A 23 -8.17 -43.10 -11.57
N ARG A 24 -6.89 -42.85 -11.25
CA ARG A 24 -6.25 -41.53 -11.25
C ARG A 24 -5.86 -41.07 -12.66
N ARG A 25 -5.89 -41.94 -13.68
CA ARG A 25 -5.60 -41.59 -15.07
C ARG A 25 -6.86 -41.15 -15.83
N GLY A 26 -6.81 -39.95 -16.39
CA GLY A 26 -7.91 -39.31 -17.14
C GLY A 26 -7.50 -38.89 -18.55
N ILE A 27 -8.46 -38.33 -19.29
CA ILE A 27 -8.18 -37.70 -20.57
C ILE A 27 -7.62 -36.29 -20.30
N ASP A 28 -6.49 -35.98 -20.93
CA ASP A 28 -5.78 -34.71 -20.80
C ASP A 28 -5.55 -34.27 -19.34
N HIS A 29 -6.29 -33.26 -18.86
CA HIS A 29 -6.12 -32.68 -17.52
C HIS A 29 -7.23 -33.01 -16.51
N GLU A 30 -8.16 -33.89 -16.86
CA GLU A 30 -9.33 -34.24 -16.05
C GLU A 30 -8.97 -34.84 -14.68
N LYS A 31 -7.88 -35.62 -14.63
CA LYS A 31 -7.46 -36.36 -13.42
C LYS A 31 -5.97 -36.10 -13.09
N PRO A 32 -5.49 -36.50 -11.90
CA PRO A 32 -4.10 -36.30 -11.49
C PRO A 32 -3.06 -36.83 -12.47
N LEU A 33 -3.31 -37.99 -13.08
CA LEU A 33 -2.46 -38.60 -14.10
C LEU A 33 -3.13 -38.54 -15.47
N THR A 34 -2.34 -38.44 -16.54
CA THR A 34 -2.86 -38.47 -17.92
C THR A 34 -2.75 -39.89 -18.48
N LYS A 35 -3.77 -40.34 -19.22
CA LYS A 35 -3.71 -41.62 -19.94
C LYS A 35 -2.64 -41.61 -21.02
N ILE A 36 -1.92 -42.72 -21.14
CA ILE A 36 -0.94 -42.95 -22.19
C ILE A 36 -1.69 -43.24 -23.49
N LYS A 37 -1.58 -42.34 -24.47
CA LYS A 37 -2.21 -42.51 -25.78
C LYS A 37 -1.38 -43.48 -26.63
N VAL A 38 -2.02 -44.54 -27.14
CA VAL A 38 -1.46 -45.44 -28.14
C VAL A 38 -1.46 -44.70 -29.48
N ASP A 39 -0.33 -44.10 -29.84
CA ASP A 39 -0.19 -43.29 -31.04
C ASP A 39 1.11 -43.62 -31.80
N ARG A 40 1.28 -42.98 -32.96
CA ARG A 40 2.47 -43.16 -33.81
C ARG A 40 3.78 -42.85 -33.07
N LYS A 41 3.78 -41.90 -32.12
CA LYS A 41 5.01 -41.54 -31.38
C LYS A 41 5.42 -42.65 -30.41
N VAL A 42 4.46 -43.33 -29.79
CA VAL A 42 4.75 -44.53 -28.98
C VAL A 42 5.27 -45.65 -29.87
N ALA A 43 4.64 -45.88 -31.02
CA ALA A 43 5.09 -46.87 -32.00
C ALA A 43 6.55 -46.64 -32.44
N ASP A 44 6.88 -45.39 -32.82
CA ASP A 44 8.24 -44.99 -33.23
C ASP A 44 9.26 -45.18 -32.08
N THR A 45 8.84 -44.97 -30.84
CA THR A 45 9.70 -45.15 -29.65
C THR A 45 9.96 -46.62 -29.36
N LEU A 46 8.94 -47.47 -29.49
CA LEU A 46 9.09 -48.93 -29.36
C LEU A 46 9.97 -49.49 -30.49
N GLN A 47 9.78 -49.03 -31.73
CA GLN A 47 10.56 -49.50 -32.88
C GLN A 47 12.07 -49.24 -32.70
N LYS A 48 12.45 -48.09 -32.14
CA LYS A 48 13.84 -47.77 -31.80
C LYS A 48 14.45 -48.69 -30.74
N GLN A 49 13.61 -49.36 -29.95
CA GLN A 49 14.00 -50.39 -28.98
C GLN A 49 13.86 -51.81 -29.57
N HIS A 50 13.58 -51.94 -30.87
CA HIS A 50 13.27 -53.20 -31.55
C HIS A 50 12.02 -53.91 -30.99
N LEU A 51 11.06 -53.14 -30.49
CA LEU A 51 9.78 -53.60 -29.94
C LEU A 51 8.59 -53.11 -30.79
N SER A 52 7.45 -53.75 -30.61
CA SER A 52 6.14 -53.39 -31.15
C SER A 52 5.09 -53.46 -30.04
N PHE A 53 3.87 -52.99 -30.32
CA PHE A 53 2.75 -53.12 -29.37
C PHE A 53 2.43 -54.59 -29.01
N ASP A 54 2.67 -55.52 -29.94
CA ASP A 54 2.44 -56.96 -29.75
C ASP A 54 3.62 -57.68 -29.08
N SER A 55 4.70 -56.97 -28.74
CA SER A 55 5.87 -57.58 -28.10
C SER A 55 5.54 -58.03 -26.68
N LEU A 56 6.01 -59.22 -26.31
CA LEU A 56 5.98 -59.75 -24.95
C LEU A 56 7.30 -59.43 -24.26
N LEU A 57 7.25 -58.62 -23.22
CA LEU A 57 8.41 -58.29 -22.40
C LEU A 57 8.63 -59.34 -21.33
N LYS A 58 9.88 -59.72 -21.08
CA LYS A 58 10.20 -60.63 -19.97
C LYS A 58 9.83 -59.98 -18.64
N THR A 59 9.55 -60.79 -17.62
CA THR A 59 9.23 -60.29 -16.28
C THR A 59 10.34 -59.35 -15.78
N GLY A 60 9.98 -58.10 -15.46
CA GLY A 60 10.89 -57.04 -15.02
C GLY A 60 11.61 -56.26 -16.12
N GLU A 61 11.46 -56.66 -17.39
CA GLU A 61 12.01 -55.92 -18.54
C GLU A 61 11.24 -54.62 -18.76
N LYS A 62 11.96 -53.51 -18.99
CA LYS A 62 11.35 -52.17 -19.12
C LYS A 62 11.36 -51.72 -20.58
N ALA A 63 10.20 -51.32 -21.09
CA ALA A 63 10.09 -50.62 -22.36
C ALA A 63 9.72 -49.16 -22.13
N PHE A 64 10.49 -48.23 -22.70
CA PHE A 64 10.09 -46.82 -22.73
C PHE A 64 8.98 -46.64 -23.76
N LEU A 65 7.89 -45.99 -23.37
CA LEU A 65 6.79 -45.68 -24.28
C LEU A 65 7.02 -44.32 -24.96
N ARG A 66 7.72 -43.41 -24.26
CA ARG A 66 8.22 -42.14 -24.78
C ARG A 66 9.54 -41.79 -24.09
N TRP A 67 10.41 -41.06 -24.79
CA TRP A 67 11.68 -40.59 -24.23
C TRP A 67 11.54 -39.38 -23.30
N HIS A 68 10.58 -38.49 -23.59
CA HIS A 68 10.38 -37.28 -22.80
C HIS A 68 9.61 -37.57 -21.50
N ALA A 69 10.10 -37.03 -20.39
CA ALA A 69 9.40 -37.06 -19.11
C ALA A 69 8.44 -35.87 -19.03
N ASN A 70 7.21 -36.05 -19.51
CA ASN A 70 6.18 -35.01 -19.42
C ASN A 70 4.84 -35.63 -18.96
N LEU A 71 4.18 -34.97 -18.02
CA LEU A 71 2.92 -35.44 -17.42
C LEU A 71 1.79 -35.54 -18.43
N SER A 72 1.71 -34.59 -19.39
CA SER A 72 0.65 -34.54 -20.42
C SER A 72 0.65 -35.72 -21.40
N ILE A 73 1.75 -36.48 -21.44
CA ILE A 73 1.92 -37.66 -22.29
C ILE A 73 1.99 -38.96 -21.48
N GLY A 74 1.55 -38.91 -20.22
CA GLY A 74 1.42 -40.06 -19.32
C GLY A 74 2.63 -40.32 -18.42
N GLY A 75 3.58 -39.38 -18.34
CA GLY A 75 4.63 -39.40 -17.34
C GLY A 75 4.08 -39.26 -15.91
N THR A 76 4.94 -39.52 -14.94
CA THR A 76 4.67 -39.39 -13.50
C THR A 76 5.62 -38.36 -12.87
N ALA A 77 5.21 -37.76 -11.76
CA ALA A 77 6.02 -36.86 -10.96
C ALA A 77 6.26 -37.47 -9.57
N ILE A 78 7.44 -37.22 -9.02
CA ILE A 78 7.84 -37.65 -7.68
C ILE A 78 8.19 -36.37 -6.91
N ASP A 79 7.60 -36.17 -5.73
CA ASP A 79 8.01 -35.06 -4.86
C ASP A 79 9.38 -35.37 -4.26
N VAL A 80 10.32 -34.47 -4.50
CA VAL A 80 11.71 -34.56 -4.01
C VAL A 80 12.12 -33.30 -3.25
N THR A 81 11.15 -32.44 -2.89
CA THR A 81 11.36 -31.11 -2.31
C THR A 81 12.38 -31.11 -1.17
N ASP A 82 12.23 -32.02 -0.19
CA ASP A 82 13.11 -32.06 0.98
C ASP A 82 14.53 -32.62 0.70
N THR A 83 14.75 -33.16 -0.51
CA THR A 83 16.05 -33.68 -0.94
C THR A 83 16.82 -32.69 -1.82
N VAL A 84 16.17 -31.61 -2.27
CA VAL A 84 16.79 -30.60 -3.14
C VAL A 84 17.90 -29.89 -2.36
N HIS A 85 19.11 -29.85 -2.93
CA HIS A 85 20.21 -29.14 -2.28
C HIS A 85 19.92 -27.64 -2.17
N PRO A 86 20.21 -26.97 -1.04
CA PRO A 86 19.92 -25.55 -0.85
C PRO A 86 20.51 -24.63 -1.92
N SER A 87 21.67 -24.95 -2.48
CA SER A 87 22.27 -24.15 -3.57
C SER A 87 21.55 -24.29 -4.91
N VAL A 88 20.86 -25.42 -5.17
CA VAL A 88 20.00 -25.59 -6.34
C VAL A 88 18.73 -24.75 -6.18
N ALA A 89 18.10 -24.82 -5.00
CA ALA A 89 16.94 -23.99 -4.67
C ALA A 89 17.27 -22.49 -4.79
N ALA A 90 18.41 -22.06 -4.23
CA ALA A 90 18.87 -20.68 -4.33
C ALA A 90 19.11 -20.22 -5.78
N ALA A 91 19.64 -21.10 -6.65
CA ALA A 91 19.82 -20.80 -8.07
C ALA A 91 18.47 -20.60 -8.78
N CYS A 92 17.48 -21.45 -8.50
CA CYS A 92 16.13 -21.33 -9.06
C CYS A 92 15.43 -20.04 -8.60
N ILE A 93 15.50 -19.72 -7.31
CA ILE A 93 14.94 -18.47 -6.74
C ILE A 93 15.60 -17.25 -7.39
N ARG A 94 16.93 -17.27 -7.54
CA ARG A 94 17.66 -16.18 -8.20
C ARG A 94 17.24 -16.03 -9.66
N ALA A 95 17.05 -17.13 -10.38
CA ALA A 95 16.63 -17.10 -11.77
C ALA A 95 15.23 -16.48 -11.94
N ALA A 96 14.27 -16.88 -11.10
CA ALA A 96 12.92 -16.30 -11.10
C ALA A 96 12.93 -14.78 -10.82
N ARG A 97 13.69 -14.34 -9.81
CA ARG A 97 13.84 -12.92 -9.47
C ARG A 97 14.45 -12.08 -10.58
N LEU A 98 15.43 -12.61 -11.30
CA LEU A 98 16.07 -11.90 -12.42
C LEU A 98 15.10 -11.64 -13.59
N VAL A 99 14.05 -12.47 -13.72
CA VAL A 99 12.99 -12.30 -14.72
C VAL A 99 11.86 -11.40 -14.19
N GLY A 100 11.85 -11.07 -12.90
CA GLY A 100 10.82 -10.25 -12.26
C GLY A 100 9.54 -11.01 -11.95
N LEU A 101 9.64 -12.32 -11.68
CA LEU A 101 8.50 -13.15 -11.28
C LEU A 101 8.55 -13.46 -9.79
N ASP A 102 7.46 -13.15 -9.08
CA ASP A 102 7.27 -13.50 -7.67
C ASP A 102 6.94 -14.99 -7.50
N ILE A 103 6.22 -15.57 -8.46
CA ILE A 103 5.85 -16.98 -8.53
C ILE A 103 6.26 -17.51 -9.90
N ALA A 104 7.02 -18.60 -9.93
CA ALA A 104 7.47 -19.22 -11.17
C ALA A 104 7.68 -20.73 -11.02
N GLY A 105 7.46 -21.46 -12.11
CA GLY A 105 7.96 -22.83 -12.28
C GLY A 105 9.33 -22.80 -12.94
N VAL A 106 10.28 -23.58 -12.44
CA VAL A 106 11.63 -23.64 -13.00
C VAL A 106 11.92 -25.07 -13.42
N ASP A 107 12.09 -25.26 -14.73
CA ASP A 107 12.41 -26.55 -15.29
C ASP A 107 13.93 -26.67 -15.42
N LEU A 108 14.47 -27.79 -14.95
CA LEU A 108 15.90 -28.05 -14.96
C LEU A 108 16.17 -29.55 -15.13
N ILE A 109 17.36 -29.87 -15.62
CA ILE A 109 17.90 -31.23 -15.61
C ILE A 109 19.10 -31.24 -14.69
N ALA A 110 19.17 -32.24 -13.81
CA ALA A 110 20.32 -32.51 -12.96
C ALA A 110 20.58 -34.02 -12.91
N GLU A 111 21.85 -34.44 -12.79
CA GLU A 111 22.19 -35.84 -12.56
C GLU A 111 21.74 -36.31 -11.17
N ASP A 112 21.91 -35.46 -10.15
CA ASP A 112 21.47 -35.67 -8.77
C ASP A 112 21.07 -34.33 -8.14
N ILE A 113 19.78 -34.16 -7.86
CA ILE A 113 19.20 -32.92 -7.32
C ILE A 113 19.63 -32.62 -5.87
N SER A 114 20.15 -33.63 -5.17
CA SER A 114 20.64 -33.51 -3.79
C SER A 114 22.07 -33.00 -3.68
N LYS A 115 22.77 -32.84 -4.81
CA LYS A 115 24.12 -32.29 -4.87
C LYS A 115 24.11 -30.77 -5.11
N PRO A 116 25.18 -30.06 -4.72
CA PRO A 116 25.31 -28.64 -5.00
C PRO A 116 25.18 -28.32 -6.48
N ASN A 117 24.67 -27.12 -6.78
CA ASN A 117 24.68 -26.56 -8.13
C ASN A 117 26.11 -26.58 -8.74
N GLY A 118 26.20 -26.85 -10.04
CA GLY A 118 27.48 -27.07 -10.73
C GLY A 118 27.28 -27.51 -12.18
N GLN A 119 28.34 -28.04 -12.82
CA GLN A 119 28.32 -28.44 -14.23
C GLN A 119 27.32 -29.55 -14.57
N ASN A 120 26.82 -30.29 -13.58
CA ASN A 120 25.90 -31.42 -13.76
C ASN A 120 24.43 -31.00 -13.63
N MET A 121 24.13 -29.69 -13.72
CA MET A 121 22.79 -29.12 -13.69
C MET A 121 22.64 -28.06 -14.77
N THR A 122 21.52 -28.08 -15.48
CA THR A 122 21.14 -27.09 -16.50
C THR A 122 19.72 -26.61 -16.27
N LEU A 123 19.53 -25.30 -16.08
CA LEU A 123 18.21 -24.65 -16.13
C LEU A 123 17.75 -24.60 -17.59
N ILE A 124 16.52 -25.00 -17.86
CA ILE A 124 15.95 -25.08 -19.21
C ILE A 124 15.02 -23.90 -19.47
N GLU A 125 14.01 -23.73 -18.61
CA GLU A 125 12.98 -22.70 -18.78
C GLU A 125 12.45 -22.19 -17.43
N ILE A 126 11.84 -21.01 -17.47
CA ILE A 126 11.15 -20.37 -16.35
C ILE A 126 9.74 -20.02 -16.81
N ASN A 127 8.75 -20.54 -16.10
CA ASN A 127 7.34 -20.47 -16.43
C ASN A 127 6.60 -19.54 -15.48
N ALA A 128 5.97 -18.48 -15.99
CA ALA A 128 5.17 -17.54 -15.18
C ALA A 128 3.84 -18.13 -14.68
N ALA A 129 3.34 -19.19 -15.33
CA ALA A 129 2.13 -19.90 -14.94
C ALA A 129 2.45 -21.38 -14.68
N PRO A 130 3.04 -21.72 -13.53
CA PRO A 130 3.41 -23.10 -13.22
C PRO A 130 2.20 -24.00 -13.03
N GLY A 131 2.33 -25.25 -13.46
CA GLY A 131 1.33 -26.27 -13.18
C GLY A 131 1.39 -26.75 -11.73
N LEU A 132 0.36 -26.48 -10.93
CA LEU A 132 0.35 -26.84 -9.50
C LEU A 132 0.03 -28.32 -9.23
N ARG A 133 -0.62 -28.99 -10.19
CA ARG A 133 -1.18 -30.34 -10.02
C ARG A 133 -0.14 -31.38 -9.58
N MET A 134 1.09 -31.28 -10.09
CA MET A 134 2.15 -32.24 -9.79
C MET A 134 2.65 -32.16 -8.35
N HIS A 135 2.47 -31.00 -7.71
CA HIS A 135 2.81 -30.78 -6.30
C HIS A 135 1.66 -31.24 -5.39
N LEU A 136 0.41 -31.01 -5.79
CA LEU A 136 -0.78 -31.43 -5.05
C LEU A 136 -1.00 -32.95 -5.10
N PHE A 137 -0.72 -33.58 -6.24
CA PHE A 137 -0.96 -35.00 -6.47
C PHE A 137 0.24 -35.67 -7.17
N PRO A 138 1.40 -35.78 -6.50
CA PRO A 138 2.53 -36.52 -7.05
C PRO A 138 2.20 -38.01 -7.11
N ALA A 139 2.85 -38.74 -8.01
CA ALA A 139 2.71 -40.19 -8.10
C ALA A 139 3.36 -40.89 -6.90
N GLU A 140 4.47 -40.32 -6.41
CA GLU A 140 5.23 -40.77 -5.23
C GLU A 140 5.75 -39.55 -4.45
N GLY A 141 5.97 -39.70 -3.15
CA GLY A 141 6.45 -38.62 -2.27
C GLY A 141 5.33 -37.86 -1.56
N GLN A 142 5.68 -36.73 -0.94
CA GLN A 142 4.76 -35.93 -0.12
C GLN A 142 3.96 -34.94 -0.97
N GLN A 143 2.66 -34.83 -0.68
CA GLN A 143 1.82 -33.78 -1.26
C GLN A 143 2.23 -32.41 -0.71
N ARG A 144 2.34 -31.42 -1.59
CA ARG A 144 2.66 -30.03 -1.24
C ARG A 144 1.48 -29.15 -1.62
N ASP A 145 0.85 -28.51 -0.65
CA ASP A 145 -0.22 -27.54 -0.87
C ASP A 145 0.35 -26.18 -1.31
N VAL A 146 1.02 -26.19 -2.46
CA VAL A 146 1.59 -24.98 -3.06
C VAL A 146 0.51 -23.95 -3.43
N GLY A 147 -0.74 -24.37 -3.57
CA GLY A 147 -1.87 -23.47 -3.80
C GLY A 147 -2.14 -22.61 -2.58
N LYS A 148 -2.20 -23.22 -1.39
CA LYS A 148 -2.29 -22.49 -0.12
C LYS A 148 -1.11 -21.54 0.05
N GLU A 149 0.13 -22.01 -0.13
CA GLU A 149 1.33 -21.16 0.03
C GLU A 149 1.35 -19.96 -0.92
N ILE A 150 0.86 -20.12 -2.16
CA ILE A 150 0.71 -19.01 -3.12
C ILE A 150 -0.36 -18.02 -2.63
N VAL A 151 -1.51 -18.50 -2.18
CA VAL A 151 -2.58 -17.65 -1.65
C VAL A 151 -2.11 -16.91 -0.40
N ASP A 152 -1.48 -17.60 0.53
CA ASP A 152 -0.88 -17.02 1.72
C ASP A 152 0.16 -15.96 1.33
N TYR A 153 1.09 -16.25 0.41
CA TYR A 153 2.05 -15.25 -0.06
C TYR A 153 1.37 -14.00 -0.65
N LEU A 154 0.27 -14.15 -1.37
CA LEU A 154 -0.47 -13.04 -1.97
C LEU A 154 -1.32 -12.25 -0.96
N PHE A 155 -1.74 -12.86 0.15
CA PHE A 155 -2.72 -12.28 1.08
C PHE A 155 -2.28 -12.18 2.55
N GLU A 156 -1.17 -12.79 2.96
CA GLU A 156 -0.48 -12.60 4.24
C GLU A 156 0.38 -11.32 4.22
N LEU A 157 -0.11 -10.25 3.58
CA LEU A 157 0.38 -8.93 3.89
C LEU A 157 -0.11 -8.59 5.31
N PRO A 158 0.78 -8.23 6.26
CA PRO A 158 0.43 -8.01 7.66
C PRO A 158 -0.51 -6.82 7.89
N GLU A 159 -0.74 -6.01 6.85
CA GLU A 159 -1.69 -4.89 6.82
C GLU A 159 -2.73 -5.20 5.73
N PRO A 160 -4.02 -4.85 5.90
CA PRO A 160 -4.95 -4.89 4.79
C PRO A 160 -4.30 -4.09 3.66
N GLY A 161 -4.13 -4.67 2.47
CA GLY A 161 -3.46 -4.05 1.30
C GLY A 161 -4.17 -2.81 0.74
N ARG A 162 -4.80 -2.02 1.61
CA ARG A 162 -5.38 -0.70 1.39
C ARG A 162 -4.27 0.33 1.52
N ILE A 163 -4.36 1.33 0.66
CA ILE A 163 -3.54 2.52 0.71
C ILE A 163 -3.77 3.24 2.06
N PRO A 164 -2.73 3.50 2.86
CA PRO A 164 -2.81 4.36 4.04
C PRO A 164 -3.39 5.72 3.64
N LEU A 165 -4.55 6.05 4.20
CA LEU A 165 -5.33 7.21 3.79
C LEU A 165 -5.49 8.21 4.94
N VAL A 166 -5.13 9.46 4.67
CA VAL A 166 -5.37 10.60 5.54
C VAL A 166 -6.39 11.53 4.90
N ALA A 167 -7.51 11.79 5.55
CA ALA A 167 -8.54 12.71 5.05
C ALA A 167 -8.46 14.06 5.79
N VAL A 168 -8.45 15.17 5.07
CA VAL A 168 -8.31 16.52 5.62
C VAL A 168 -9.54 17.36 5.28
N THR A 169 -10.20 17.91 6.29
CA THR A 169 -11.26 18.90 6.09
C THR A 169 -11.13 20.08 7.05
N GLY A 170 -11.91 21.11 6.79
CA GLY A 170 -11.97 22.35 7.56
C GLY A 170 -12.43 23.50 6.69
N THR A 171 -12.61 24.68 7.28
CA THR A 171 -12.89 25.89 6.49
C THR A 171 -11.59 26.37 5.83
N ASN A 172 -10.54 26.59 6.61
CA ASN A 172 -9.24 27.09 6.16
C ASN A 172 -8.10 26.12 6.46
N GLY A 173 -6.99 26.21 5.72
CA GLY A 173 -5.76 25.42 5.97
C GLY A 173 -5.73 24.02 5.35
N LYS A 174 -6.85 23.54 4.78
CA LYS A 174 -6.97 22.19 4.19
C LYS A 174 -5.83 21.86 3.21
N THR A 175 -5.68 22.66 2.16
CA THR A 175 -4.68 22.45 1.10
C THR A 175 -3.26 22.42 1.65
N THR A 176 -2.92 23.33 2.56
CA THR A 176 -1.58 23.40 3.16
C THR A 176 -1.31 22.18 4.05
N VAL A 177 -2.27 21.77 4.87
CA VAL A 177 -2.17 20.54 5.68
C VAL A 177 -2.06 19.30 4.80
N THR A 178 -2.85 19.19 3.73
CA THR A 178 -2.77 18.10 2.75
C THR A 178 -1.37 18.00 2.14
N ARG A 179 -0.80 19.12 1.68
CA ARG A 179 0.54 19.18 1.09
C ARG A 179 1.63 18.83 2.10
N LEU A 180 1.54 19.33 3.34
CA LEU A 180 2.49 19.02 4.42
C LEU A 180 2.49 17.54 4.80
N ILE A 181 1.31 16.93 4.96
CA ILE A 181 1.20 15.50 5.27
C ILE A 181 1.76 14.68 4.11
N THR A 182 1.46 15.06 2.87
CA THR A 182 2.03 14.40 1.68
C THR A 182 3.55 14.49 1.68
N ALA A 183 4.13 15.66 1.96
CA ALA A 183 5.57 15.85 2.06
C ALA A 183 6.19 14.95 3.13
N ALA A 184 5.51 14.72 4.26
CA ALA A 184 5.95 13.78 5.29
C ALA A 184 5.94 12.32 4.82
N PHE A 185 4.91 11.88 4.08
CA PHE A 185 4.90 10.56 3.45
C PHE A 185 6.03 10.42 2.42
N THR A 186 6.24 11.41 1.55
CA THR A 186 7.32 11.41 0.56
C THR A 186 8.69 11.37 1.24
N ALA A 187 8.90 12.14 2.31
CA ALA A 187 10.13 12.11 3.10
C ALA A 187 10.38 10.76 3.80
N ALA A 188 9.33 9.98 4.03
CA ALA A 188 9.39 8.61 4.54
C ALA A 188 9.58 7.55 3.43
N GLY A 189 9.66 7.96 2.16
CA GLY A 189 9.94 7.09 1.02
C GLY A 189 8.72 6.53 0.29
N TYR A 190 7.51 6.96 0.66
CA TYR A 190 6.29 6.54 -0.05
C TYR A 190 6.12 7.32 -1.36
N ASN A 191 5.64 6.64 -2.40
CA ASN A 191 5.04 7.28 -3.55
C ASN A 191 3.64 7.81 -3.21
N ALA A 192 3.62 8.94 -2.50
CA ALA A 192 2.40 9.55 -1.99
C ALA A 192 1.65 10.34 -3.07
N GLY A 193 0.32 10.25 -3.03
CA GLY A 193 -0.58 11.07 -3.84
C GLY A 193 -1.52 11.92 -3.00
N TYR A 194 -1.95 13.05 -3.54
CA TYR A 194 -2.96 13.89 -2.90
C TYR A 194 -3.89 14.60 -3.89
N CYS A 195 -5.10 14.89 -3.44
CA CYS A 195 -6.05 15.72 -4.17
C CYS A 195 -6.36 16.98 -3.37
N SER A 196 -6.44 18.10 -4.07
CA SER A 196 -6.77 19.42 -3.50
C SER A 196 -7.67 20.22 -4.43
N THR A 197 -7.94 21.47 -4.07
CA THR A 197 -8.62 22.43 -4.94
C THR A 197 -7.83 22.81 -6.20
N ASP A 198 -6.55 22.43 -6.29
CA ASP A 198 -5.67 22.81 -7.41
C ASP A 198 -5.46 21.66 -8.40
N GLY A 199 -5.62 20.42 -7.96
CA GLY A 199 -5.44 19.25 -8.80
C GLY A 199 -5.31 17.94 -8.04
N VAL A 200 -4.96 16.92 -8.80
CA VAL A 200 -4.53 15.61 -8.32
C VAL A 200 -3.07 15.41 -8.64
N PHE A 201 -2.29 14.99 -7.65
CA PHE A 201 -0.85 14.81 -7.75
C PHE A 201 -0.45 13.44 -7.24
N LEU A 202 0.56 12.82 -7.86
CA LEU A 202 1.14 11.55 -7.45
C LEU A 202 2.64 11.57 -7.70
N GLY A 203 3.44 11.23 -6.68
CA GLY A 203 4.91 11.19 -6.82
C GLY A 203 5.52 12.53 -7.26
N GLY A 204 4.90 13.65 -6.87
CA GLY A 204 5.29 15.00 -7.29
C GLY A 204 4.83 15.42 -8.69
N SER A 205 4.16 14.55 -9.45
CA SER A 205 3.64 14.86 -10.78
C SER A 205 2.16 15.27 -10.73
N LEU A 206 1.79 16.29 -11.50
CA LEU A 206 0.39 16.68 -11.69
C LEU A 206 -0.31 15.70 -12.65
N LEU A 207 -1.33 15.01 -12.17
CA LEU A 207 -2.15 14.08 -12.97
C LEU A 207 -3.35 14.78 -13.62
N ALA A 208 -4.01 15.67 -12.87
CA ALA A 208 -5.16 16.42 -13.35
C ALA A 208 -5.21 17.79 -12.68
N GLN A 209 -5.47 18.85 -13.45
CA GLN A 209 -5.58 20.22 -12.95
C GLN A 209 -7.05 20.60 -12.73
N GLY A 210 -7.35 21.28 -11.63
CA GLY A 210 -8.69 21.78 -11.30
C GLY A 210 -9.12 21.43 -9.87
N ASP A 211 -10.35 21.79 -9.50
CA ASP A 211 -10.88 21.47 -8.18
C ASP A 211 -11.25 20.00 -8.06
N TYR A 212 -10.39 19.25 -7.36
CA TYR A 212 -10.57 17.84 -7.06
C TYR A 212 -10.63 17.58 -5.54
N ALA A 213 -11.05 18.58 -4.75
CA ALA A 213 -11.22 18.47 -3.29
C ALA A 213 -12.48 17.67 -2.89
N GLY A 214 -12.55 16.42 -3.32
CA GLY A 214 -13.70 15.53 -3.09
C GLY A 214 -13.58 14.18 -3.81
N PRO A 215 -14.72 13.49 -4.01
CA PRO A 215 -14.73 12.09 -4.47
C PRO A 215 -14.07 11.82 -5.83
N GLY A 216 -14.11 12.78 -6.75
CA GLY A 216 -13.43 12.65 -8.05
C GLY A 216 -11.91 12.55 -7.90
N GLY A 217 -11.31 13.38 -7.03
CA GLY A 217 -9.90 13.32 -6.70
C GLY A 217 -9.51 12.05 -5.96
N ALA A 218 -10.32 11.68 -4.96
CA ALA A 218 -10.15 10.45 -4.20
C ALA A 218 -10.15 9.21 -5.11
N ALA A 219 -11.09 9.13 -6.05
CA ALA A 219 -11.21 7.99 -6.96
C ALA A 219 -10.01 7.84 -7.91
N MET A 220 -9.39 8.95 -8.34
CA MET A 220 -8.20 8.88 -9.19
C MET A 220 -7.00 8.35 -8.41
N ILE A 221 -6.75 8.86 -7.21
CA ILE A 221 -5.59 8.46 -6.40
C ILE A 221 -5.72 7.02 -5.91
N LEU A 222 -6.88 6.66 -5.38
CA LEU A 222 -7.10 5.35 -4.77
C LEU A 222 -7.20 4.19 -5.77
N ARG A 223 -7.29 4.50 -7.07
CA ARG A 223 -7.29 3.50 -8.14
C ARG A 223 -5.98 3.45 -8.93
N ASP A 224 -5.08 4.40 -8.68
CA ASP A 224 -3.77 4.38 -9.33
C ASP A 224 -2.89 3.31 -8.66
N PRO A 225 -2.39 2.32 -9.41
CA PRO A 225 -1.59 1.23 -8.85
C PRO A 225 -0.23 1.67 -8.32
N ALA A 226 0.24 2.88 -8.65
CA ALA A 226 1.49 3.41 -8.13
C ALA A 226 1.31 4.11 -6.77
N THR A 227 0.08 4.35 -6.31
CA THR A 227 -0.17 5.03 -5.03
C THR A 227 0.18 4.12 -3.84
N GLU A 228 1.15 4.54 -3.03
CA GLU A 228 1.54 3.84 -1.80
C GLU A 228 0.99 4.51 -0.53
N ALA A 229 0.59 5.79 -0.60
CA ALA A 229 -0.10 6.54 0.46
C ALA A 229 -0.96 7.65 -0.16
N ALA A 230 -2.08 8.00 0.47
CA ALA A 230 -3.01 9.00 -0.05
C ALA A 230 -3.39 10.05 1.00
N VAL A 231 -3.37 11.32 0.61
CA VAL A 231 -3.87 12.44 1.42
C VAL A 231 -4.99 13.14 0.67
N LEU A 232 -6.21 13.10 1.19
CA LEU A 232 -7.39 13.59 0.49
C LEU A 232 -7.89 14.89 1.13
N GLU A 233 -7.86 15.99 0.38
CA GLU A 233 -8.63 17.18 0.74
C GLU A 233 -10.12 16.94 0.49
N VAL A 234 -10.92 17.13 1.54
CA VAL A 234 -12.37 16.94 1.50
C VAL A 234 -13.05 18.29 1.76
N ALA A 235 -13.47 18.96 0.68
CA ALA A 235 -14.20 20.22 0.76
C ALA A 235 -15.70 20.00 1.03
N ARG A 236 -16.37 21.03 1.56
CA ARG A 236 -17.81 21.03 1.84
C ARG A 236 -18.63 20.59 0.61
N GLY A 237 -18.37 21.20 -0.55
CA GLY A 237 -19.07 20.89 -1.79
C GLY A 237 -18.90 19.44 -2.23
N GLY A 238 -17.72 18.85 -2.04
CA GLY A 238 -17.46 17.44 -2.31
C GLY A 238 -18.35 16.51 -1.48
N ILE A 239 -18.47 16.78 -0.17
CA ILE A 239 -19.32 16.00 0.75
C ILE A 239 -20.79 16.10 0.34
N LEU A 240 -21.29 17.31 0.09
CA LEU A 240 -22.71 17.54 -0.25
C LEU A 240 -23.10 16.92 -1.59
N ASN A 241 -22.24 17.04 -2.60
CA ASN A 241 -22.58 16.63 -3.96
C ASN A 241 -22.40 15.13 -4.20
N SER A 242 -21.44 14.49 -3.52
CA SER A 242 -21.03 13.12 -3.88
C SER A 242 -20.47 12.28 -2.71
N GLY A 243 -20.52 12.80 -1.48
CA GLY A 243 -19.99 12.12 -0.29
C GLY A 243 -18.47 12.25 -0.13
N LEU A 244 -17.86 11.30 0.59
CA LEU A 244 -16.44 11.39 0.98
C LEU A 244 -15.47 10.86 -0.08
N GLY A 245 -15.89 9.91 -0.91
CA GLY A 245 -15.02 9.27 -1.91
C GLY A 245 -14.08 8.19 -1.38
N TYR A 246 -14.25 7.78 -0.11
CA TYR A 246 -13.54 6.67 0.53
C TYR A 246 -14.45 6.02 1.60
N ASP A 247 -14.16 4.77 1.97
CA ASP A 247 -14.92 4.06 3.00
C ASP A 247 -14.49 4.46 4.42
N TYR A 248 -13.18 4.34 4.68
CA TYR A 248 -12.54 4.63 5.95
C TYR A 248 -11.14 5.21 5.75
N ALA A 249 -10.76 6.16 6.60
CA ALA A 249 -9.43 6.71 6.71
C ALA A 249 -8.66 6.08 7.87
N LYS A 250 -7.32 6.01 7.76
CA LYS A 250 -6.46 5.72 8.91
C LYS A 250 -6.41 6.94 9.85
N VAL A 251 -6.34 8.14 9.26
CA VAL A 251 -6.36 9.39 10.01
C VAL A 251 -7.33 10.38 9.38
N ALA A 252 -8.13 11.05 10.20
CA ALA A 252 -8.90 12.24 9.80
C ALA A 252 -8.33 13.48 10.46
N VAL A 253 -8.29 14.61 9.74
CA VAL A 253 -7.87 15.91 10.26
C VAL A 253 -8.99 16.92 10.04
N ILE A 254 -9.39 17.60 11.11
CA ILE A 254 -10.31 18.74 11.04
C ILE A 254 -9.59 19.98 11.55
N THR A 255 -9.34 20.95 10.66
CA THR A 255 -8.49 22.12 10.98
C THR A 255 -9.21 23.20 11.76
N ASN A 256 -10.37 23.66 11.28
CA ASN A 256 -11.20 24.71 11.89
C ASN A 256 -12.59 24.73 11.23
N ILE A 257 -13.55 25.37 11.90
CA ILE A 257 -14.90 25.62 11.42
C ILE A 257 -15.21 27.11 11.64
N SER A 258 -15.09 27.88 10.56
CA SER A 258 -15.50 29.29 10.51
C SER A 258 -16.56 29.51 9.44
N GLU A 259 -17.18 30.70 9.45
CA GLU A 259 -18.20 31.09 8.49
C GLU A 259 -17.64 31.04 7.06
N ASP A 260 -18.29 30.25 6.22
CA ASP A 260 -17.93 30.08 4.82
C ASP A 260 -19.15 29.57 4.05
N HIS A 261 -19.62 30.39 3.10
CA HIS A 261 -20.79 30.10 2.27
C HIS A 261 -22.07 29.72 3.07
N LEU A 262 -22.31 30.30 4.25
CA LEU A 262 -23.56 30.07 4.98
C LEU A 262 -24.77 30.61 4.19
N GLY A 263 -25.91 29.93 4.30
CA GLY A 263 -27.14 30.27 3.59
C GLY A 263 -27.29 29.63 2.19
N SER A 264 -26.37 28.75 1.80
CA SER A 264 -26.43 28.01 0.52
C SER A 264 -26.50 26.49 0.75
N GLU A 265 -27.11 25.77 -0.19
CA GLU A 265 -27.13 24.29 -0.29
C GLU A 265 -27.46 23.56 1.04
N GLY A 266 -28.34 24.15 1.86
CA GLY A 266 -28.81 23.53 3.11
C GLY A 266 -27.90 23.73 4.33
N ILE A 267 -26.81 24.51 4.22
CA ILE A 267 -25.95 24.86 5.36
C ILE A 267 -26.31 26.27 5.82
N MET A 268 -27.01 26.39 6.95
CA MET A 268 -27.52 27.67 7.44
C MET A 268 -26.72 28.22 8.62
N THR A 269 -26.05 27.34 9.37
CA THR A 269 -25.34 27.67 10.60
C THR A 269 -23.95 27.03 10.65
N LEU A 270 -23.10 27.53 11.54
CA LEU A 270 -21.81 26.88 11.85
C LEU A 270 -22.00 25.46 12.40
N ALA A 271 -23.11 25.21 13.12
CA ALA A 271 -23.45 23.89 13.61
C ALA A 271 -23.75 22.92 12.46
N ASP A 272 -24.41 23.37 11.39
CA ASP A 272 -24.65 22.56 10.19
C ASP A 272 -23.33 22.22 9.49
N LEU A 273 -22.42 23.20 9.38
CA LEU A 273 -21.09 22.98 8.80
C LEU A 273 -20.26 22.00 9.64
N ALA A 274 -20.30 22.14 10.96
CA ALA A 274 -19.70 21.18 11.89
C ALA A 274 -20.31 19.79 11.74
N HIS A 275 -21.63 19.71 11.60
CA HIS A 275 -22.35 18.46 11.45
C HIS A 275 -21.93 17.71 10.19
N LEU A 276 -21.83 18.42 9.06
CA LEU A 276 -21.36 17.91 7.78
C LEU A 276 -19.90 17.43 7.87
N LYS A 277 -19.00 18.24 8.44
CA LYS A 277 -17.57 17.93 8.54
C LYS A 277 -17.28 16.75 9.46
N ALA A 278 -18.13 16.48 10.45
CA ALA A 278 -17.93 15.32 11.31
C ALA A 278 -18.06 13.98 10.57
N LEU A 279 -18.64 13.94 9.36
CA LEU A 279 -18.63 12.72 8.53
C LEU A 279 -17.19 12.22 8.28
N VAL A 280 -16.23 13.14 8.19
CA VAL A 280 -14.80 12.79 8.05
C VAL A 280 -14.26 12.14 9.32
N ALA A 281 -14.67 12.63 10.51
CA ALA A 281 -14.29 12.03 11.79
C ALA A 281 -14.99 10.68 12.05
N GLU A 282 -16.23 10.52 11.59
CA GLU A 282 -17.03 9.28 11.74
C GLU A 282 -16.52 8.13 10.86
N ARG A 283 -15.78 8.44 9.78
CA ARG A 283 -15.27 7.48 8.81
C ARG A 283 -13.78 7.23 8.98
N VAL A 284 -13.37 7.01 10.22
CA VAL A 284 -12.02 6.57 10.59
C VAL A 284 -12.05 5.12 11.07
N LEU A 285 -11.00 4.36 10.78
CA LEU A 285 -10.85 2.99 11.29
C LEU A 285 -10.84 2.98 12.83
N PRO A 286 -11.34 1.91 13.50
CA PRO A 286 -11.32 1.83 14.97
C PRO A 286 -9.92 1.95 15.59
N ASP A 287 -8.89 1.46 14.89
CA ASP A 287 -7.47 1.56 15.24
C ASP A 287 -6.77 2.79 14.59
N GLY A 288 -7.55 3.70 14.04
CA GLY A 288 -7.10 4.96 13.45
C GLY A 288 -7.03 6.11 14.46
N CYS A 289 -7.03 7.34 13.95
CA CYS A 289 -6.94 8.55 14.78
C CYS A 289 -7.75 9.71 14.17
N VAL A 290 -8.39 10.51 15.01
CA VAL A 290 -9.00 11.78 14.60
C VAL A 290 -8.22 12.95 15.18
N VAL A 291 -7.59 13.74 14.32
CA VAL A 291 -6.78 14.92 14.67
C VAL A 291 -7.66 16.16 14.66
N LEU A 292 -7.82 16.78 15.83
CA LEU A 292 -8.78 17.86 16.07
C LEU A 292 -8.09 19.10 16.63
N ASN A 293 -8.50 20.26 16.14
CA ASN A 293 -8.09 21.53 16.71
C ASN A 293 -8.75 21.74 18.08
N ALA A 294 -7.94 21.83 19.14
CA ALA A 294 -8.42 22.10 20.49
C ALA A 294 -8.70 23.59 20.75
N ASP A 295 -8.27 24.49 19.84
CA ASP A 295 -8.55 25.93 19.92
C ASP A 295 -9.92 26.29 19.31
N ASP A 296 -10.53 25.36 18.57
CA ASP A 296 -11.86 25.51 17.97
C ASP A 296 -12.87 24.60 18.71
N PRO A 297 -13.82 25.16 19.49
CA PRO A 297 -14.77 24.37 20.26
C PRO A 297 -15.68 23.47 19.42
N LEU A 298 -16.04 23.88 18.19
CA LEU A 298 -16.89 23.06 17.31
C LEU A 298 -16.12 21.84 16.82
N VAL A 299 -14.85 22.03 16.45
CA VAL A 299 -13.95 20.94 16.04
C VAL A 299 -13.65 20.01 17.21
N ALA A 300 -13.27 20.57 18.36
CA ALA A 300 -12.96 19.78 19.55
C ALA A 300 -14.13 18.90 20.01
N GLY A 301 -15.36 19.41 19.87
CA GLY A 301 -16.60 18.68 20.17
C GLY A 301 -16.86 17.48 19.27
N LEU A 302 -16.25 17.41 18.08
CA LEU A 302 -16.42 16.29 17.14
C LEU A 302 -15.82 14.98 17.63
N ALA A 303 -14.92 15.01 18.62
CA ALA A 303 -14.36 13.80 19.23
C ALA A 303 -15.44 12.82 19.70
N LYS A 304 -16.60 13.32 20.15
CA LYS A 304 -17.73 12.49 20.62
C LYS A 304 -18.42 11.70 19.51
N ARG A 305 -18.15 12.02 18.25
CA ARG A 305 -18.71 11.36 17.06
C ARG A 305 -17.72 10.38 16.43
N ALA A 306 -16.44 10.45 16.80
CA ALA A 306 -15.41 9.60 16.23
C ALA A 306 -15.46 8.18 16.82
N PRO A 307 -15.26 7.12 16.02
CA PRO A 307 -15.10 5.75 16.50
C PRO A 307 -13.67 5.48 17.03
N ALA A 308 -12.73 6.39 16.77
CA ALA A 308 -11.30 6.26 17.08
C ALA A 308 -10.86 7.26 18.15
N LEU A 309 -9.66 7.05 18.72
CA LEU A 309 -9.10 7.94 19.73
C LEU A 309 -8.83 9.34 19.14
N PRO A 310 -9.19 10.41 19.87
CA PRO A 310 -8.87 11.76 19.44
C PRO A 310 -7.40 12.08 19.74
N ALA A 311 -6.75 12.74 18.79
CA ALA A 311 -5.52 13.48 19.01
C ALA A 311 -5.82 14.96 18.84
N TYR A 312 -5.24 15.80 19.70
CA TYR A 312 -5.52 17.23 19.67
C TYR A 312 -4.30 18.04 19.29
N PHE A 313 -4.52 19.17 18.62
CA PHE A 313 -3.50 20.19 18.44
C PHE A 313 -3.95 21.57 18.92
N SER A 314 -3.02 22.39 19.40
CA SER A 314 -3.31 23.74 19.91
C SER A 314 -2.10 24.67 19.80
N LEU A 315 -2.32 25.98 19.68
CA LEU A 315 -1.28 27.00 19.87
C LEU A 315 -0.91 27.23 21.35
N SER A 316 -1.43 26.42 22.27
CA SER A 316 -1.12 26.51 23.71
C SER A 316 -0.94 25.14 24.35
N ARG A 317 0.24 24.93 24.96
CA ARG A 317 0.50 23.78 25.85
C ARG A 317 -0.49 23.68 27.02
N ASP A 318 -1.01 24.80 27.49
CA ASP A 318 -1.90 24.86 28.66
C ASP A 318 -3.37 24.63 28.32
N ASN A 319 -3.71 24.44 27.04
CA ASN A 319 -5.05 24.06 26.62
C ASN A 319 -5.51 22.82 27.41
N VAL A 320 -6.73 22.88 27.95
CA VAL A 320 -7.27 21.85 28.85
C VAL A 320 -7.32 20.48 28.17
N LEU A 321 -7.69 20.44 26.89
CA LEU A 321 -7.78 19.19 26.12
C LEU A 321 -6.39 18.61 25.86
N ILE A 322 -5.38 19.45 25.61
CA ILE A 322 -3.99 18.99 25.45
C ILE A 322 -3.51 18.33 26.75
N ARG A 323 -3.66 19.01 27.89
CA ARG A 323 -3.21 18.47 29.20
C ARG A 323 -3.94 17.18 29.58
N GLN A 324 -5.25 17.11 29.35
CA GLN A 324 -6.04 15.91 29.63
C GLN A 324 -5.57 14.72 28.79
N ASN A 325 -5.43 14.91 27.47
CA ASN A 325 -5.03 13.83 26.57
C ASN A 325 -3.59 13.37 26.78
N LEU A 326 -2.67 14.28 27.11
CA LEU A 326 -1.32 13.88 27.51
C LEU A 326 -1.33 13.02 28.79
N ASN A 327 -2.16 13.34 29.79
CA ASN A 327 -2.28 12.51 30.99
C ASN A 327 -2.88 11.11 30.71
N GLU A 328 -3.69 11.00 29.66
CA GLU A 328 -4.28 9.73 29.19
C GLU A 328 -3.38 8.98 28.20
N ASN A 329 -2.13 9.44 28.01
CA ASN A 329 -1.16 8.85 27.08
C ASN A 329 -1.61 8.90 25.60
N HIS A 330 -2.46 9.85 25.24
CA HIS A 330 -2.86 10.12 23.86
C HIS A 330 -1.87 11.06 23.16
N LEU A 331 -1.92 11.06 21.82
CA LEU A 331 -1.08 11.91 20.98
C LEU A 331 -1.61 13.35 20.98
N CYS A 332 -0.72 14.33 21.17
CA CYS A 332 -1.05 15.75 21.12
C CYS A 332 0.05 16.55 20.42
N GLY A 333 -0.35 17.60 19.71
CA GLY A 333 0.54 18.64 19.20
C GLY A 333 0.29 19.95 19.93
N TYR A 334 1.33 20.69 20.30
CA TYR A 334 1.13 22.01 20.89
C TYR A 334 2.29 22.95 20.61
N LEU A 335 2.01 24.26 20.66
CA LEU A 335 3.05 25.28 20.72
C LEU A 335 3.48 25.50 22.18
N ASP A 336 4.76 25.31 22.47
CA ASP A 336 5.37 25.62 23.75
C ASP A 336 6.05 27.00 23.68
N ASN A 337 5.51 27.96 24.44
CA ASN A 337 6.03 29.32 24.60
C ASN A 337 6.66 29.54 25.98
N SER A 338 7.03 28.47 26.70
CA SER A 338 7.66 28.59 28.02
C SER A 338 9.10 29.12 27.97
N HIS A 339 9.75 29.08 26.81
CA HIS A 339 11.06 29.67 26.62
C HIS A 339 10.94 31.17 26.29
N PRO A 340 11.76 32.05 26.91
CA PRO A 340 11.62 33.51 26.74
C PRO A 340 11.86 34.01 25.31
N ASP A 341 12.78 33.37 24.60
CA ASP A 341 13.29 33.84 23.30
C ASP A 341 12.89 32.91 22.14
N ASN A 342 12.30 31.75 22.44
CA ASN A 342 12.01 30.73 21.44
C ASN A 342 10.67 30.05 21.70
N SER A 343 9.92 29.86 20.63
CA SER A 343 8.72 29.02 20.62
C SER A 343 9.03 27.68 19.95
N TYR A 344 8.47 26.61 20.49
CA TYR A 344 8.70 25.25 20.00
C TYR A 344 7.39 24.59 19.57
N LEU A 345 7.37 24.08 18.34
CA LEU A 345 6.35 23.15 17.88
C LEU A 345 6.65 21.78 18.46
N CYS A 346 5.74 21.28 19.30
CA CYS A 346 5.89 20.02 20.00
C CYS A 346 4.85 19.01 19.54
N VAL A 347 5.24 17.74 19.39
CA VAL A 347 4.31 16.60 19.32
C VAL A 347 4.73 15.57 20.35
N GLN A 348 3.79 15.15 21.19
CA GLN A 348 4.05 14.33 22.37
C GLN A 348 2.96 13.27 22.55
N ARG A 349 3.32 12.11 23.09
CA ARG A 349 2.40 11.06 23.53
C ARG A 349 2.70 10.72 24.98
N GLY A 350 1.78 11.02 25.89
CA GLY A 350 2.07 10.83 27.31
C GLY A 350 3.24 11.69 27.76
N TYR A 351 4.34 11.06 28.16
CA TYR A 351 5.61 11.71 28.51
C TYR A 351 6.66 11.63 27.39
N GLU A 352 6.38 10.88 26.32
CA GLU A 352 7.28 10.69 25.19
C GLU A 352 7.21 11.89 24.23
N ASN A 353 8.31 12.62 24.11
CA ASN A 353 8.43 13.71 23.16
C ASN A 353 8.86 13.17 21.79
N LEU A 354 7.99 13.31 20.79
CA LEU A 354 8.19 12.79 19.44
C LEU A 354 8.78 13.85 18.50
N LEU A 355 8.37 15.11 18.66
CA LEU A 355 8.91 16.26 17.91
C LEU A 355 9.07 17.46 18.83
N HIS A 356 10.17 18.18 18.66
CA HIS A 356 10.46 19.41 19.40
C HIS A 356 11.26 20.37 18.50
N LEU A 357 10.56 21.17 17.70
CA LEU A 357 11.15 21.98 16.63
C LEU A 357 11.02 23.47 16.95
N ASN A 358 12.12 24.22 16.86
CA ASN A 358 12.06 25.67 16.99
C ASN A 358 11.31 26.25 15.78
N VAL A 359 10.22 26.98 16.02
CA VAL A 359 9.37 27.52 14.94
C VAL A 359 10.14 28.45 14.02
N THR A 360 11.17 29.14 14.51
CA THR A 360 11.99 30.06 13.69
C THR A 360 12.79 29.35 12.61
N LEU A 361 13.03 28.04 12.76
CA LEU A 361 13.71 27.20 11.78
C LEU A 361 12.75 26.58 10.75
N LEU A 362 11.44 26.82 10.89
CA LEU A 362 10.41 26.29 9.99
C LEU A 362 10.02 27.36 8.97
N PRO A 363 10.42 27.24 7.68
CA PRO A 363 10.25 28.30 6.69
C PRO A 363 8.79 28.74 6.51
N ALA A 364 7.84 27.81 6.56
CA ALA A 364 6.41 28.09 6.43
C ALA A 364 5.84 29.03 7.52
N THR A 365 6.54 29.23 8.63
CA THR A 365 6.10 30.11 9.72
C THR A 365 6.60 31.55 9.58
N ASN A 366 7.55 31.80 8.66
CA ASN A 366 8.30 33.05 8.55
C ASN A 366 8.81 33.55 9.91
N GLY A 367 9.74 32.81 10.54
CA GLY A 367 10.29 33.18 11.84
C GLY A 367 9.29 33.07 13.00
N GLY A 368 8.23 32.27 12.87
CA GLY A 368 7.16 32.14 13.87
C GLY A 368 6.06 33.22 13.79
N MET A 369 6.11 34.14 12.83
CA MET A 369 5.16 35.25 12.73
C MET A 369 3.78 34.83 12.20
N ILE A 370 3.75 33.77 11.37
CA ILE A 370 2.53 33.26 10.72
C ILE A 370 1.88 32.18 11.59
N LEU A 371 1.09 32.59 12.58
CA LEU A 371 0.48 31.68 13.57
C LEU A 371 -0.42 30.60 12.95
N HIS A 372 -1.21 30.96 11.94
CA HIS A 372 -2.09 29.98 11.29
C HIS A 372 -1.29 28.86 10.59
N ASN A 373 -0.06 29.14 10.14
CA ASN A 373 0.82 28.10 9.61
C ASN A 373 1.48 27.26 10.69
N ILE A 374 1.75 27.81 11.87
CA ILE A 374 2.13 26.98 13.04
C ILE A 374 1.02 25.98 13.36
N GLN A 375 -0.24 26.43 13.32
CA GLN A 375 -1.39 25.56 13.55
C GLN A 375 -1.55 24.49 12.45
N ASN A 376 -1.34 24.86 11.18
CA ASN A 376 -1.32 23.89 10.06
C ASN A 376 -0.18 22.85 10.20
N LEU A 377 1.01 23.28 10.60
CA LEU A 377 2.15 22.40 10.86
C LEU A 377 1.84 21.43 12.01
N LEU A 378 1.27 21.91 13.11
CA LEU A 378 0.86 21.07 14.23
C LEU A 378 -0.16 20.00 13.79
N ALA A 379 -1.18 20.39 13.03
CA ALA A 379 -2.16 19.46 12.50
C ALA A 379 -1.51 18.39 11.60
N ALA A 380 -0.60 18.81 10.71
CA ALA A 380 0.10 17.92 9.80
C ALA A 380 1.06 16.95 10.52
N ALA A 381 1.84 17.42 11.50
CA ALA A 381 2.75 16.54 12.24
C ALA A 381 2.01 15.50 13.06
N VAL A 382 0.96 15.91 13.79
CA VAL A 382 0.14 14.98 14.57
C VAL A 382 -0.49 13.94 13.65
N ALA A 383 -1.01 14.35 12.49
CA ALA A 383 -1.61 13.44 11.52
C ALA A 383 -0.61 12.47 10.90
N ALA A 384 0.58 12.95 10.49
CA ALA A 384 1.62 12.10 9.91
C ALA A 384 2.13 11.05 10.91
N ILE A 385 2.39 11.46 12.15
CA ILE A 385 2.81 10.54 13.23
C ILE A 385 1.69 9.53 13.54
N ALA A 386 0.43 9.99 13.60
CA ALA A 386 -0.71 9.10 13.80
C ALA A 386 -0.90 8.10 12.65
N ALA A 387 -0.49 8.46 11.43
CA ALA A 387 -0.49 7.58 10.27
C ALA A 387 0.72 6.60 10.23
N GLY A 388 1.59 6.62 11.24
CA GLY A 388 2.75 5.72 11.34
C GLY A 388 4.04 6.28 10.73
N ILE A 389 4.06 7.55 10.33
CA ILE A 389 5.28 8.17 9.82
C ILE A 389 6.24 8.48 10.95
N ASN A 390 7.49 8.03 10.81
CA ASN A 390 8.55 8.27 11.78
C ASN A 390 8.77 9.80 11.96
N PRO A 391 8.86 10.30 13.21
CA PRO A 391 9.14 11.71 13.49
C PRO A 391 10.29 12.33 12.69
N VAL A 392 11.36 11.59 12.41
CA VAL A 392 12.50 12.10 11.60
C VAL A 392 12.08 12.49 10.19
N ALA A 393 11.17 11.73 9.57
CA ALA A 393 10.65 12.07 8.23
C ALA A 393 9.71 13.28 8.30
N VAL A 394 8.91 13.40 9.36
CA VAL A 394 8.04 14.55 9.60
C VAL A 394 8.85 15.83 9.79
N GLU A 395 9.91 15.79 10.60
CA GLU A 395 10.84 16.92 10.78
C GLU A 395 11.46 17.35 9.46
N LYS A 396 12.00 16.41 8.67
CA LYS A 396 12.58 16.71 7.36
C LYS A 396 11.60 17.41 6.43
N ALA A 397 10.35 16.93 6.37
CA ALA A 397 9.32 17.54 5.57
C ALA A 397 9.00 18.97 6.03
N MET A 398 8.89 19.20 7.33
CA MET A 398 8.61 20.53 7.89
C MET A 398 9.72 21.54 7.66
N VAL A 399 10.98 21.12 7.78
CA VAL A 399 12.14 21.97 7.54
C VAL A 399 12.28 22.32 6.06
N ALA A 400 11.89 21.41 5.16
CA ALA A 400 11.93 21.64 3.72
C ALA A 400 10.72 22.42 3.17
N PHE A 401 9.61 22.51 3.93
CA PHE A 401 8.37 23.11 3.44
C PHE A 401 8.34 24.63 3.65
N SER A 402 8.26 25.37 2.54
CA SER A 402 8.17 26.84 2.49
C SER A 402 6.87 27.33 1.86
N ASN A 403 6.53 28.60 2.11
CA ASN A 403 5.44 29.27 1.40
C ASN A 403 5.94 29.86 0.09
N ASP A 404 6.36 29.01 -0.85
CA ASP A 404 6.76 29.41 -2.20
C ASP A 404 5.82 28.81 -3.26
N ALA A 405 6.09 29.15 -4.53
CA ALA A 405 5.29 28.71 -5.67
C ALA A 405 5.40 27.20 -5.93
N ASP A 406 6.43 26.53 -5.40
CA ASP A 406 6.69 25.11 -5.66
C ASP A 406 6.00 24.25 -4.60
N HIS A 407 6.12 24.62 -3.32
CA HIS A 407 5.61 23.85 -2.19
C HIS A 407 4.20 24.23 -1.78
N ASN A 408 3.86 25.53 -1.81
CA ASN A 408 2.58 26.02 -1.32
C ASN A 408 2.04 27.20 -2.15
N PRO A 409 1.84 27.02 -3.47
CA PRO A 409 1.40 28.10 -4.34
C PRO A 409 0.06 28.69 -3.89
N GLY A 410 -0.01 30.02 -3.91
CA GLY A 410 -1.15 30.84 -3.52
C GLY A 410 -1.43 30.84 -2.02
N ARG A 411 -0.50 30.45 -1.16
CA ARG A 411 -0.68 30.41 0.30
C ARG A 411 0.44 31.19 0.98
N PHE A 412 0.14 32.45 1.31
CA PHE A 412 1.08 33.40 1.92
C PHE A 412 2.45 33.46 1.22
N ASN A 413 2.48 33.48 -0.12
CA ASN A 413 3.73 33.63 -0.86
C ASN A 413 4.20 35.09 -0.78
N SER A 414 5.38 35.32 -0.21
CA SER A 414 5.95 36.67 -0.04
C SER A 414 7.02 36.95 -1.10
N TYR A 415 6.93 38.12 -1.72
CA TYR A 415 7.89 38.62 -2.71
C TYR A 415 8.32 40.03 -2.31
N SER A 416 9.58 40.20 -1.92
CA SER A 416 10.12 41.48 -1.46
C SER A 416 11.14 42.05 -2.43
N ASN A 417 11.15 43.38 -2.58
CA ASN A 417 12.24 44.16 -3.16
C ASN A 417 12.56 45.38 -2.27
N ASP A 418 13.47 46.26 -2.71
CA ASP A 418 13.91 47.43 -1.95
C ASP A 418 12.80 48.47 -1.67
N HIS A 419 11.61 48.33 -2.28
CA HIS A 419 10.55 49.33 -2.24
C HIS A 419 9.24 48.82 -1.64
N CYS A 420 8.94 47.53 -1.76
CA CYS A 420 7.73 46.94 -1.22
C CYS A 420 7.87 45.44 -0.95
N ASN A 421 7.00 44.95 -0.06
CA ASN A 421 6.71 43.54 0.09
C ASN A 421 5.32 43.26 -0.52
N VAL A 422 5.24 42.21 -1.34
CA VAL A 422 4.00 41.76 -1.99
C VAL A 422 3.69 40.37 -1.47
N ILE A 423 2.53 40.22 -0.83
CA ILE A 423 2.05 38.93 -0.31
C ILE A 423 0.88 38.47 -1.19
N VAL A 424 0.99 37.23 -1.71
CA VAL A 424 -0.07 36.57 -2.48
C VAL A 424 -0.69 35.46 -1.63
N ASP A 425 -1.98 35.58 -1.36
CA ASP A 425 -2.71 34.64 -0.52
C ASP A 425 -4.13 34.36 -1.05
N TYR A 426 -4.64 33.15 -0.80
CA TYR A 426 -5.94 32.67 -1.29
C TYR A 426 -7.10 32.92 -0.32
N GLY A 427 -6.88 33.62 0.79
CA GLY A 427 -7.95 33.92 1.76
C GLY A 427 -9.19 34.55 1.10
N HIS A 428 -10.31 33.81 1.09
CA HIS A 428 -11.54 34.19 0.38
C HIS A 428 -12.75 34.37 1.32
N ASN A 429 -12.59 34.08 2.61
CA ASN A 429 -13.59 34.31 3.64
C ASN A 429 -13.07 35.28 4.72
N PRO A 430 -13.95 35.91 5.53
CA PRO A 430 -13.53 36.91 6.51
C PRO A 430 -12.46 36.43 7.50
N ALA A 431 -12.54 35.18 7.95
CA ALA A 431 -11.57 34.60 8.87
C ALA A 431 -10.19 34.44 8.21
N ALA A 432 -10.13 33.95 6.96
CA ALA A 432 -8.88 33.80 6.22
C ALA A 432 -8.22 35.16 5.95
N ILE A 433 -9.00 36.15 5.51
CA ILE A 433 -8.50 37.51 5.27
C ILE A 433 -7.93 38.12 6.55
N ALA A 434 -8.62 37.97 7.68
CA ALA A 434 -8.13 38.48 8.97
C ALA A 434 -6.80 37.84 9.38
N MET A 435 -6.66 36.51 9.21
CA MET A 435 -5.41 35.80 9.51
C MET A 435 -4.25 36.26 8.61
N SER A 436 -4.52 36.53 7.33
CA SER A 436 -3.52 37.01 6.38
C SER A 436 -3.10 38.45 6.68
N LEU A 437 -4.03 39.32 7.06
CA LEU A 437 -3.72 40.69 7.50
C LEU A 437 -2.92 40.71 8.80
N GLU A 438 -3.31 39.93 9.81
CA GLU A 438 -2.58 39.84 11.08
C GLU A 438 -1.14 39.36 10.89
N ALA A 439 -0.93 38.40 9.99
CA ALA A 439 0.41 37.92 9.65
C ALA A 439 1.20 38.97 8.85
N ALA A 440 0.56 39.70 7.93
CA ALA A 440 1.19 40.77 7.16
C ALA A 440 1.63 41.95 8.06
N ASP A 441 0.86 42.31 9.09
CA ASP A 441 1.22 43.39 10.03
C ASP A 441 2.50 43.10 10.84
N ARG A 442 2.93 41.83 10.89
CA ARG A 442 4.12 41.39 11.63
C ARG A 442 5.38 41.30 10.77
N ILE A 443 5.26 41.39 9.44
CA ILE A 443 6.32 41.18 8.45
C ILE A 443 6.62 42.51 7.76
#